data_AF-A0A973GH03-F1
#
_entry.id   AF-A0A973GH03-F1
#
_cell.length_a   1.000
_cell.length_b   1.000
_cell.length_c   1.000
_cell.angle_alpha   90.00
_cell.angle_beta   90.00
_cell.angle_gamma   90.00
#
_symmetry.space_group_name_H-M   'P 1'
#
loop_
_entity.id
_entity.type
_entity.pdbx_description
1 polymer ?
#
loop_
_entity_poly.entity_id
_entity_poly.type
_entity_poly.pdbx_seq_one_letter_code
_entity_poly.pdbx_strand_id
1 'polypeptide(L)'
;MDNKSNGKLIALAIGGAVLMGALFFGVSFLTGYDPAPNSIPALVPLRSFLGWFSLIFGASVIIMGIGKMSSAISDKWFLSFPLSICLIVMVMVFSLRLYWEKGRTTTLEGKSIRSVVELKDFLSKPSAVRDLPPAPAGFDFTAAKSLADNRCNKCHTLDSVKDALNTKYKKTGQVNLVVKRMQAQPGSGISDDDSKAIGTWIYEKY
;
A
#
# COMPACT_ATOMS: atom_id res chain seq x y z
N MET A 1 -15.73 -23.26 -43.96
CA MET A 1 -15.63 -21.98 -43.20
C MET A 1 -14.74 -21.05 -44.01
N ASP A 2 -15.28 -19.97 -44.56
CA ASP A 2 -14.57 -19.16 -45.57
C ASP A 2 -13.40 -18.36 -45.00
N ASN A 3 -12.24 -18.43 -45.65
CA ASN A 3 -11.00 -17.73 -45.27
C ASN A 3 -11.13 -16.20 -45.13
N LYS A 4 -12.21 -15.59 -45.66
CA LYS A 4 -12.52 -14.16 -45.53
C LYS A 4 -13.08 -13.75 -44.15
N SER A 5 -13.70 -14.65 -43.38
CA SER A 5 -14.26 -14.30 -42.06
C SER A 5 -13.21 -14.34 -40.94
N ASN A 6 -12.20 -15.20 -41.08
CA ASN A 6 -11.10 -15.31 -40.12
C ASN A 6 -10.28 -14.02 -40.02
N GLY A 7 -10.00 -13.35 -41.15
CA GLY A 7 -9.27 -12.09 -41.17
C GLY A 7 -9.99 -10.95 -40.43
N LYS A 8 -11.34 -10.89 -40.53
CA LYS A 8 -12.15 -9.89 -39.83
C LYS A 8 -12.18 -10.14 -38.32
N LEU A 9 -12.25 -11.40 -37.90
CA LEU A 9 -12.19 -11.80 -36.48
C LEU A 9 -10.82 -11.48 -35.87
N ILE A 10 -9.73 -11.76 -36.59
CA ILE A 10 -8.37 -11.43 -36.15
C ILE A 10 -8.18 -9.92 -36.06
N ALA A 11 -8.64 -9.15 -37.05
CA ALA A 11 -8.57 -7.69 -37.03
C ALA A 11 -9.37 -7.09 -35.88
N LEU A 12 -10.56 -7.63 -35.58
CA LEU A 12 -11.36 -7.21 -34.43
C LEU A 12 -10.67 -7.51 -33.10
N ALA A 13 -10.06 -8.70 -32.97
CA ALA A 13 -9.33 -9.09 -31.76
C ALA A 13 -8.08 -8.23 -31.52
N ILE A 14 -7.30 -7.96 -32.57
CA ILE A 14 -6.13 -7.08 -32.49
C ILE A 14 -6.56 -5.65 -32.17
N GLY A 15 -7.58 -5.13 -32.86
CA GLY A 15 -8.12 -3.79 -32.60
C GLY A 15 -8.66 -3.62 -31.17
N GLY A 16 -9.39 -4.62 -30.68
CA GLY A 16 -9.89 -4.64 -29.30
C GLY A 16 -8.78 -4.70 -28.25
N ALA A 17 -7.73 -5.48 -28.50
CA ALA A 17 -6.57 -5.58 -27.60
C ALA A 17 -5.78 -4.27 -27.53
N VAL A 18 -5.56 -3.60 -28.67
CA VAL A 18 -4.87 -2.31 -28.73
C VAL A 18 -5.69 -1.21 -28.05
N LEU A 19 -7.01 -1.16 -28.29
CA LEU A 19 -7.90 -0.19 -27.66
C LEU A 19 -7.97 -0.36 -26.14
N MET A 20 -8.11 -1.61 -25.67
CA MET A 20 -8.10 -1.90 -24.24
C MET A 20 -6.74 -1.59 -23.60
N GLY A 21 -5.64 -1.93 -24.26
CA GLY A 21 -4.29 -1.57 -23.79
C GLY A 21 -4.10 -0.06 -23.66
N ALA A 22 -4.58 0.72 -24.63
CA ALA A 22 -4.52 2.19 -24.60
C ALA A 22 -5.39 2.79 -23.48
N LEU A 23 -6.60 2.25 -23.27
CA LEU A 23 -7.49 2.67 -22.17
C LEU A 23 -6.90 2.35 -20.80
N PHE A 24 -6.35 1.15 -20.62
CA PHE A 24 -5.66 0.78 -19.37
C PHE A 24 -4.45 1.68 -19.12
N PHE A 25 -3.63 1.95 -20.15
CA PHE A 25 -2.48 2.84 -20.03
C PHE A 25 -2.88 4.28 -19.69
N GLY A 26 -3.95 4.79 -20.30
CA GLY A 26 -4.51 6.11 -19.98
C GLY A 26 -5.04 6.20 -18.55
N VAL A 27 -5.76 5.17 -18.08
CA VAL A 27 -6.24 5.10 -16.70
C VAL A 27 -5.08 5.00 -15.71
N SER A 28 -4.00 4.26 -16.01
CA SER A 28 -2.80 4.21 -15.17
C SER A 28 -2.11 5.58 -15.02
N PHE A 29 -2.06 6.39 -16.09
CA PHE A 29 -1.55 7.76 -16.04
C PHE A 29 -2.45 8.69 -15.20
N LEU A 30 -3.77 8.60 -15.39
CA LEU A 30 -4.76 9.42 -14.68
C LEU A 30 -4.86 9.10 -13.18
N THR A 31 -4.62 7.85 -12.81
CA THR A 31 -4.76 7.38 -11.41
C THR A 31 -3.45 7.44 -10.61
N GLY A 32 -2.32 7.79 -11.25
CA GLY A 32 -1.03 7.87 -10.57
C GLY A 32 -0.63 6.57 -9.90
N TYR A 33 -0.96 5.43 -10.53
CA TYR A 33 -0.81 4.11 -9.90
C TYR A 33 0.65 3.78 -9.62
N ASP A 34 1.03 3.84 -8.35
CA ASP A 34 2.33 3.38 -7.85
C ASP A 34 2.14 2.02 -7.14
N PRO A 35 2.62 0.90 -7.71
CA PRO A 35 2.36 -0.42 -7.16
C PRO A 35 3.09 -0.61 -5.82
N ALA A 36 2.40 -1.21 -4.85
CA ALA A 36 2.93 -1.47 -3.51
C ALA A 36 4.28 -2.21 -3.56
N PRO A 37 5.25 -1.86 -2.68
CA PRO A 37 6.63 -2.34 -2.73
C PRO A 37 6.79 -3.87 -2.52
N ASN A 38 5.73 -4.57 -2.14
CA ASN A 38 5.77 -5.99 -1.76
C ASN A 38 5.05 -6.91 -2.77
N SER A 39 5.27 -6.71 -4.07
CA SER A 39 4.74 -7.65 -5.08
C SER A 39 5.68 -8.85 -5.27
N ILE A 40 5.13 -10.06 -5.24
CA ILE A 40 5.81 -11.33 -5.51
C ILE A 40 6.61 -11.23 -6.84
N PRO A 41 7.84 -11.76 -6.94
CA PRO A 41 8.64 -11.70 -8.18
C PRO A 41 7.90 -12.20 -9.43
N ALA A 42 6.98 -13.15 -9.25
CA ALA A 42 6.15 -13.71 -10.32
C ALA A 42 5.12 -12.72 -10.92
N LEU A 43 4.76 -11.66 -10.19
CA LEU A 43 3.82 -10.61 -10.65
C LEU A 43 4.55 -9.39 -11.21
N VAL A 44 5.89 -9.38 -11.20
CA VAL A 44 6.70 -8.31 -11.81
C VAL A 44 6.42 -8.13 -13.32
N PRO A 45 6.16 -9.18 -14.12
CA PRO A 45 5.84 -9.01 -15.54
C PRO A 45 4.59 -8.14 -15.77
N LEU A 46 3.58 -8.22 -14.89
CA LEU A 46 2.36 -7.40 -14.92
C LEU A 46 2.61 -5.89 -14.68
N ARG A 47 3.82 -5.48 -14.31
CA ARG A 47 4.21 -4.07 -14.24
C ARG A 47 4.54 -3.48 -15.61
N SER A 48 4.74 -4.33 -16.62
CA SER A 48 5.11 -3.91 -17.97
C SER A 48 3.94 -4.07 -18.94
N PHE A 49 3.89 -3.20 -19.95
CA PHE A 49 2.99 -3.33 -21.09
C PHE A 49 3.09 -4.73 -21.73
N LEU A 50 4.29 -5.30 -21.78
CA LEU A 50 4.56 -6.62 -22.33
C LEU A 50 3.90 -7.76 -21.51
N GLY A 51 3.83 -7.62 -20.18
CA GLY A 51 3.16 -8.60 -19.33
C GLY A 51 1.65 -8.55 -19.48
N TRP A 52 1.06 -7.35 -19.54
CA TRP A 52 -0.37 -7.19 -19.86
C TRP A 52 -0.69 -7.72 -21.26
N PHE A 53 0.14 -7.40 -22.25
CA PHE A 53 0.01 -7.92 -23.61
C PHE A 53 0.08 -9.46 -23.63
N SER A 54 1.04 -10.07 -22.91
CA SER A 54 1.18 -11.52 -22.83
C SER A 54 -0.04 -12.18 -22.16
N LEU A 55 -0.65 -11.53 -21.18
CA LEU A 55 -1.84 -12.03 -20.50
C LEU A 55 -3.08 -11.93 -21.39
N ILE A 56 -3.25 -10.81 -22.09
CA ILE A 56 -4.34 -10.62 -23.07
C ILE A 56 -4.17 -11.57 -24.25
N PHE A 57 -2.95 -11.72 -24.77
CA PHE A 57 -2.63 -12.63 -25.86
C PHE A 57 -2.84 -14.09 -25.44
N GLY A 58 -2.34 -14.48 -24.27
CA GLY A 58 -2.57 -15.81 -23.68
C GLY A 58 -4.05 -16.11 -23.47
N ALA A 59 -4.81 -15.15 -22.93
CA ALA A 59 -6.26 -15.26 -22.80
C ALA A 59 -6.95 -15.38 -24.17
N SER A 60 -6.52 -14.62 -25.18
CA SER A 60 -7.04 -14.73 -26.56
C SER A 60 -6.75 -16.10 -27.18
N VAL A 61 -5.56 -16.67 -26.97
CA VAL A 61 -5.21 -18.01 -27.45
C VAL A 61 -6.02 -19.08 -26.73
N ILE A 62 -6.23 -18.95 -25.41
CA ILE A 62 -7.09 -19.86 -24.64
C ILE A 62 -8.54 -19.77 -25.12
N ILE A 63 -9.08 -18.57 -25.34
CA ILE A 63 -10.43 -18.35 -25.88
C ILE A 63 -10.54 -18.93 -27.30
N MET A 64 -9.52 -18.77 -28.14
CA MET A 64 -9.49 -19.37 -29.48
C MET A 64 -9.42 -20.91 -29.41
N GLY A 65 -8.69 -21.46 -28.45
CA GLY A 65 -8.64 -22.90 -28.17
C GLY A 65 -9.99 -23.45 -27.69
N ILE A 66 -10.64 -22.75 -26.76
CA ILE A 66 -11.98 -23.07 -26.26
C ILE A 66 -13.02 -22.90 -27.39
N GLY A 67 -12.89 -21.87 -28.23
CA GLY A 67 -13.76 -21.63 -29.39
C GLY A 67 -13.64 -22.70 -30.47
N LYS A 68 -12.45 -23.30 -30.67
CA LYS A 68 -12.28 -24.47 -31.53
C LYS A 68 -12.87 -25.75 -30.93
N MET A 69 -12.91 -25.86 -29.60
CA MET A 69 -13.64 -26.92 -28.89
C MET A 69 -15.15 -26.67 -28.83
N SER A 70 -15.60 -25.42 -29.00
CA SER A 70 -17.03 -25.03 -29.03
C SER A 70 -17.83 -25.66 -30.17
N SER A 71 -17.19 -26.15 -31.23
CA SER A 71 -17.88 -26.97 -32.24
C SER A 71 -18.19 -28.40 -31.76
N ALA A 72 -17.64 -28.81 -30.61
CA ALA A 72 -17.85 -30.11 -29.96
C ALA A 72 -18.62 -29.99 -28.63
N ILE A 73 -19.14 -28.81 -28.30
CA ILE A 73 -19.78 -28.56 -27.00
C ILE A 73 -21.29 -28.86 -27.08
N SER A 74 -21.70 -29.82 -26.26
CA SER A 74 -23.09 -30.20 -25.96
C SER A 74 -23.94 -29.03 -25.46
N ASP A 75 -25.25 -29.05 -25.78
CA ASP A 75 -26.31 -28.07 -25.44
C ASP A 75 -26.35 -27.56 -23.98
N LYS A 76 -25.60 -28.17 -23.06
CA LYS A 76 -25.50 -27.79 -21.65
C LYS A 76 -24.49 -26.66 -21.36
N TRP A 77 -23.82 -26.11 -22.38
CA TRP A 77 -22.75 -25.11 -22.21
C TRP A 77 -23.17 -23.83 -21.47
N PHE A 78 -24.44 -23.45 -21.61
CA PHE A 78 -25.00 -22.24 -21.03
C PHE A 78 -25.09 -22.34 -19.50
N LEU A 79 -25.20 -23.56 -18.96
CA LEU A 79 -25.13 -23.79 -17.52
C LEU A 79 -23.70 -23.80 -16.98
N SER A 80 -22.73 -24.28 -17.77
CA SER A 80 -21.33 -24.37 -17.33
C SER A 80 -20.64 -23.01 -17.20
N PHE A 81 -21.07 -22.01 -17.99
CA PHE A 81 -20.47 -20.67 -17.98
C PHE A 81 -20.69 -19.93 -16.64
N PRO A 82 -21.93 -19.74 -16.13
CA PRO A 82 -22.15 -19.09 -14.83
C PRO A 82 -21.57 -19.91 -13.66
N LEU A 83 -21.63 -21.24 -13.71
CA LEU A 83 -21.02 -22.10 -12.68
C LEU A 83 -19.50 -21.93 -12.63
N SER A 84 -18.81 -21.86 -13.77
CA SER A 84 -17.37 -21.63 -13.83
C SER A 84 -16.98 -20.27 -13.26
N ILE A 85 -17.76 -19.21 -13.55
CA ILE A 85 -17.54 -17.87 -13.02
C ILE A 85 -17.69 -17.88 -11.49
N CYS A 86 -18.74 -18.50 -10.94
CA CYS A 86 -18.91 -18.63 -9.49
C CYS A 86 -17.73 -19.36 -8.83
N LEU A 87 -17.21 -20.41 -9.48
CA LEU A 87 -16.08 -21.19 -8.98
C LEU A 87 -14.78 -20.38 -9.01
N ILE A 88 -14.53 -19.63 -10.08
CA ILE A 88 -13.39 -18.71 -10.20
C ILE A 88 -13.46 -17.62 -9.13
N VAL A 89 -14.63 -17.00 -8.93
CA VAL A 89 -14.83 -15.98 -7.90
C VAL A 89 -14.60 -16.57 -6.50
N MET A 90 -15.09 -17.77 -6.21
CA MET A 90 -14.81 -18.45 -4.92
C MET A 90 -13.32 -18.71 -4.72
N VAL A 91 -12.61 -19.19 -5.74
CA VAL A 91 -11.16 -19.44 -5.67
C VAL A 91 -10.40 -18.13 -5.49
N MET A 92 -10.79 -17.05 -6.16
CA MET A 92 -10.17 -15.73 -5.99
C MET A 92 -10.38 -15.20 -4.57
N VAL A 93 -11.59 -15.25 -4.02
CA VAL A 93 -11.90 -14.79 -2.66
C VAL A 93 -11.15 -15.63 -1.61
N PHE A 94 -11.05 -16.94 -1.81
CA PHE A 94 -10.31 -17.83 -0.92
C PHE A 94 -8.80 -17.59 -0.98
N SER A 95 -8.25 -17.41 -2.18
CA SER A 95 -6.83 -17.08 -2.38
C SER A 95 -6.48 -15.72 -1.79
N LEU A 96 -7.36 -14.72 -1.95
CA LEU A 96 -7.20 -13.40 -1.33
C LEU A 96 -7.21 -13.49 0.20
N ARG A 97 -8.06 -14.34 0.80
CA ARG A 97 -8.05 -14.57 2.26
C ARG A 97 -6.71 -15.12 2.74
N LEU A 98 -6.16 -16.10 2.05
CA LEU A 98 -4.86 -16.70 2.41
C LEU A 98 -3.69 -15.71 2.23
N TYR A 99 -3.74 -14.85 1.21
CA TYR A 99 -2.71 -13.84 0.97
C TYR A 99 -2.74 -12.68 1.96
N TRP A 100 -3.93 -12.28 2.44
CA TRP A 100 -4.06 -11.12 3.32
C TRP A 100 -3.52 -11.37 4.74
N GLU A 101 -3.34 -12.62 5.16
CA GLU A 101 -2.81 -12.90 6.51
C GLU A 101 -1.32 -12.58 6.65
N LYS A 102 -0.51 -12.67 5.57
CA LYS A 102 0.95 -12.47 5.63
C LYS A 102 1.41 -11.01 5.57
N GLY A 103 0.54 -10.07 5.25
CA GLY A 103 0.89 -8.64 5.07
C GLY A 103 0.39 -7.69 6.16
N ARG A 104 -0.30 -8.19 7.20
CA ARG A 104 -0.89 -7.34 8.24
C ARG A 104 0.11 -7.02 9.35
N THR A 105 0.04 -5.80 9.86
CA THR A 105 0.73 -5.43 11.10
C THR A 105 0.17 -6.26 12.25
N THR A 106 1.01 -7.11 12.83
CA THR A 106 0.67 -7.90 14.02
C THR A 106 1.01 -7.11 15.27
N THR A 107 0.16 -7.19 16.29
CA THR A 107 0.52 -6.70 17.63
C THR A 107 1.67 -7.53 18.21
N LEU A 108 2.31 -7.07 19.29
CA LEU A 108 3.36 -7.83 20.00
C LEU A 108 2.88 -9.21 20.50
N GLU A 109 1.56 -9.42 20.55
CA GLU A 109 0.90 -10.67 20.93
C GLU A 109 0.53 -11.55 19.71
N GLY A 110 0.96 -11.17 18.50
CA GLY A 110 0.68 -11.92 17.27
C GLY A 110 -0.75 -11.79 16.74
N LYS A 111 -1.58 -10.91 17.31
CA LYS A 111 -2.95 -10.68 16.83
C LYS A 111 -2.92 -9.72 15.63
N SER A 112 -3.58 -10.12 14.55
CA SER A 112 -3.79 -9.28 13.36
C SER A 112 -4.82 -8.19 13.66
N ILE A 113 -4.52 -6.93 13.38
CA ILE A 113 -5.53 -5.85 13.38
C ILE A 113 -6.37 -5.98 12.10
N ARG A 114 -7.70 -6.14 12.24
CA ARG A 114 -8.62 -6.52 11.15
C ARG A 114 -9.51 -5.37 10.68
N SER A 115 -9.63 -4.29 11.45
CA SER A 115 -10.45 -3.13 11.08
C SER A 115 -9.76 -1.78 11.35
N VAL A 116 -10.21 -0.73 10.67
CA VAL A 116 -9.76 0.65 10.90
C VAL A 116 -10.08 1.10 12.33
N VAL A 117 -11.19 0.60 12.90
CA VAL A 117 -11.58 0.87 14.29
C VAL A 117 -10.58 0.24 15.26
N GLU A 118 -10.24 -1.03 15.06
CA GLU A 118 -9.21 -1.72 15.87
C GLU A 118 -7.83 -1.08 15.73
N LEU A 119 -7.47 -0.59 14.53
CA LEU A 119 -6.22 0.14 14.32
C LEU A 119 -6.23 1.47 15.08
N LYS A 120 -7.33 2.23 14.99
CA LYS A 120 -7.50 3.49 15.71
C LYS A 120 -7.49 3.28 17.22
N ASP A 121 -8.10 2.19 17.71
CA ASP A 121 -8.12 1.82 19.12
C ASP A 121 -6.76 1.31 19.62
N PHE A 122 -5.99 0.61 18.77
CA PHE A 122 -4.63 0.24 19.09
C PHE A 122 -3.71 1.46 19.17
N LEU A 123 -3.86 2.41 18.23
CA LEU A 123 -3.11 3.66 18.21
C LEU A 123 -3.55 4.68 19.28
N SER A 124 -4.79 4.59 19.78
CA SER A 124 -5.31 5.48 20.81
C SER A 124 -4.94 5.05 22.23
N LYS A 125 -4.57 3.78 22.42
CA LYS A 125 -4.02 3.31 23.70
C LYS A 125 -2.67 4.00 23.94
N PRO A 126 -2.47 4.63 25.11
CA PRO A 126 -1.15 5.09 25.50
C PRO A 126 -0.21 3.90 25.47
N SER A 127 0.84 3.93 24.66
CA SER A 127 1.81 2.85 24.67
C SER A 127 2.43 2.80 26.06
N ALA A 128 2.26 1.68 26.77
CA ALA A 128 2.99 1.44 28.02
C ALA A 128 4.52 1.44 27.78
N VAL A 129 4.93 1.32 26.52
CA VAL A 129 6.29 1.40 26.02
C VAL A 129 6.49 2.76 25.36
N ARG A 130 7.19 3.67 26.03
CA ARG A 130 7.68 4.92 25.43
C ARG A 130 8.70 4.59 24.34
N ASP A 131 8.62 5.26 23.18
CA ASP A 131 9.57 5.07 22.07
C ASP A 131 10.95 5.74 22.27
N LEU A 132 11.11 6.45 23.39
CA LEU A 132 12.33 7.05 23.91
C LEU A 132 12.71 6.42 25.27
N PRO A 133 14.00 6.24 25.57
CA PRO A 133 14.45 5.92 26.91
C PRO A 133 14.22 7.11 27.87
N PRO A 134 14.29 6.90 29.20
CA PRO A 134 14.30 8.00 30.16
C PRO A 134 15.45 8.96 29.91
N ALA A 135 15.24 10.24 30.23
CA ALA A 135 16.33 11.20 30.21
C ALA A 135 17.49 10.69 31.08
N PRO A 136 18.74 10.71 30.58
CA PRO A 136 19.88 10.30 31.38
C PRO A 136 20.06 11.22 32.59
N ALA A 137 20.69 10.71 33.64
CA ALA A 137 21.02 11.51 34.81
C ALA A 137 21.89 12.70 34.39
N GLY A 138 21.47 13.92 34.76
CA GLY A 138 22.17 15.16 34.38
C GLY A 138 21.85 15.67 32.97
N PHE A 139 20.80 15.18 32.31
CA PHE A 139 20.37 15.71 31.01
C PHE A 139 20.07 17.22 31.07
N ASP A 140 20.72 17.99 30.20
CA ASP A 140 20.52 19.44 30.11
C ASP A 140 19.24 19.79 29.34
N PHE A 141 18.14 19.91 30.09
CA PHE A 141 16.85 20.30 29.54
C PHE A 141 16.83 21.73 28.99
N THR A 142 17.72 22.62 29.44
CA THR A 142 17.77 24.01 28.97
C THR A 142 18.41 24.07 27.59
N ALA A 143 19.54 23.38 27.40
CA ALA A 143 20.16 23.22 26.09
C ALA A 143 19.23 22.51 25.11
N ALA A 144 18.55 21.43 25.56
CA ALA A 144 17.59 20.71 24.72
C ALA A 144 16.37 21.56 24.33
N LYS A 145 15.88 22.42 25.24
CA LYS A 145 14.85 23.42 24.92
C LYS A 145 15.33 24.39 23.84
N SER A 146 16.52 24.97 24.02
CA SER A 146 17.08 25.91 23.04
C SER A 146 17.27 25.25 21.67
N LEU A 147 17.70 23.99 21.66
CA LEU A 147 17.81 23.20 20.43
C LEU A 147 16.45 22.96 19.77
N ALA A 148 15.43 22.59 20.55
CA ALA A 148 14.07 22.42 20.05
C ALA A 148 13.50 23.74 19.51
N ASP A 149 13.71 24.86 20.21
CA ASP A 149 13.27 26.18 19.76
C ASP A 149 13.93 26.54 18.42
N ASN A 150 15.23 26.28 18.27
CA ASN A 150 15.99 26.58 17.06
C ASN A 150 15.70 25.64 15.87
N ARG A 151 15.28 24.40 16.11
CA ARG A 151 15.01 23.41 15.05
C ARG A 151 13.53 23.34 14.68
N CYS A 152 12.66 23.29 15.67
CA CYS A 152 11.24 23.04 15.50
C CYS A 152 10.44 24.30 15.12
N ASN A 153 11.03 25.50 15.18
CA ASN A 153 10.38 26.75 14.72
C ASN A 153 10.83 27.21 13.33
N LYS A 154 11.68 26.44 12.63
CA LYS A 154 12.19 26.85 11.30
C LYS A 154 11.15 26.83 10.20
N CYS A 155 10.33 25.79 10.15
CA CYS A 155 9.37 25.56 9.07
C CYS A 155 7.95 26.03 9.43
N HIS A 156 7.59 25.91 10.70
CA HIS A 156 6.35 26.41 11.31
C HIS A 156 6.61 26.54 12.81
N THR A 157 5.78 27.27 13.56
CA THR A 157 6.00 27.36 15.02
C THR A 157 5.67 26.04 15.71
N LEU A 158 6.43 25.69 16.74
CA LEU A 158 6.15 24.49 17.54
C LEU A 158 4.79 24.60 18.23
N ASP A 159 4.41 25.81 18.66
CA ASP A 159 3.11 26.06 19.30
C ASP A 159 1.92 25.87 18.37
N SER A 160 2.07 26.13 17.06
CA SER A 160 0.99 25.89 16.09
C SER A 160 0.57 24.42 15.99
N VAL A 161 1.45 23.50 16.39
CA VAL A 161 1.21 22.05 16.37
C VAL A 161 1.09 21.44 17.76
N LYS A 162 1.04 22.25 18.83
CA LYS A 162 1.07 21.80 20.23
C LYS A 162 -0.03 20.80 20.56
N ASP A 163 -1.27 21.08 20.15
CA ASP A 163 -2.40 20.20 20.44
C ASP A 163 -2.25 18.84 19.76
N ALA A 164 -1.85 18.84 18.50
CA ALA A 164 -1.56 17.62 17.76
C ALA A 164 -0.37 16.86 18.36
N LEU A 165 0.69 17.57 18.76
CA LEU A 165 1.88 16.98 19.39
C LEU A 165 1.50 16.27 20.69
N ASN A 166 0.74 16.94 21.56
CA ASN A 166 0.35 16.41 22.86
C ASN A 166 -0.66 15.28 22.76
N THR A 167 -1.72 15.44 21.96
CA THR A 167 -2.80 14.45 21.91
C THR A 167 -2.44 13.22 21.08
N LYS A 168 -1.73 13.39 19.96
CA LYS A 168 -1.49 12.31 19.00
C LYS A 168 -0.17 11.58 19.21
N TYR A 169 0.85 12.25 19.75
CA TYR A 169 2.21 11.68 19.85
C TYR A 169 2.70 11.57 21.28
N LYS A 170 2.52 12.60 22.11
CA LYS A 170 2.96 12.54 23.52
C LYS A 170 2.16 11.55 24.34
N LYS A 171 0.82 11.63 24.30
CA LYS A 171 -0.08 10.70 25.02
C LYS A 171 0.05 9.25 24.55
N THR A 172 0.40 9.04 23.28
CA THR A 172 0.55 7.72 22.68
C THR A 172 1.96 7.15 22.79
N GLY A 173 2.90 7.89 23.39
CA GLY A 173 4.29 7.47 23.55
C GLY A 173 5.11 7.42 22.24
N GLN A 174 4.70 8.18 21.23
CA GLN A 174 5.24 8.19 19.86
C GLN A 174 6.00 9.49 19.52
N VAL A 175 6.74 10.06 20.47
CA VAL A 175 7.44 11.35 20.26
C VAL A 175 8.64 11.17 19.34
N ASN A 176 9.40 10.09 19.46
CA ASN A 176 10.53 9.79 18.56
C ASN A 176 10.07 9.67 17.11
N LEU A 177 8.90 9.02 16.89
CA LEU A 177 8.33 8.86 15.56
C LEU A 177 8.10 10.19 14.85
N VAL A 178 7.51 11.18 15.55
CA VAL A 178 7.25 12.49 14.94
C VAL A 178 8.52 13.29 14.76
N VAL A 179 9.47 13.25 15.70
CA VAL A 179 10.75 13.97 15.57
C VAL A 179 11.58 13.41 14.41
N LYS A 180 11.65 12.08 14.24
CA LYS A 180 12.30 11.46 13.06
C LYS A 180 11.61 11.79 11.74
N ARG A 181 10.28 11.93 11.74
CA ARG A 181 9.56 12.40 10.54
C ARG A 181 9.95 13.83 10.17
N MET A 182 10.14 14.70 11.16
CA MET A 182 10.59 16.08 10.93
C MET A 182 12.07 16.11 10.50
N GLN A 183 12.89 15.23 11.07
CA GLN A 183 14.28 15.05 10.67
C GLN A 183 14.41 14.69 9.18
N ALA A 184 13.53 13.81 8.68
CA ALA A 184 13.53 13.40 7.28
C ALA A 184 13.09 14.50 6.28
N GLN A 185 12.58 15.64 6.76
CA GLN A 185 12.20 16.74 5.86
C GLN A 185 13.44 17.43 5.27
N PRO A 186 13.43 17.77 3.96
CA PRO A 186 14.52 18.55 3.35
C PRO A 186 14.74 19.87 4.08
N GLY A 187 15.99 20.17 4.42
CA GLY A 187 16.35 21.42 5.12
C GLY A 187 16.03 21.45 6.62
N SER A 188 15.60 20.34 7.22
CA SER A 188 15.34 20.25 8.67
C SER A 188 16.59 20.60 9.50
N GLY A 189 17.76 20.15 9.04
CA GLY A 189 19.03 20.33 9.73
C GLY A 189 19.08 19.66 11.11
N ILE A 190 18.23 18.66 11.35
CA ILE A 190 18.16 17.88 12.59
C ILE A 190 19.11 16.69 12.44
N SER A 191 20.12 16.60 13.31
CA SER A 191 21.00 15.42 13.39
C SER A 191 20.32 14.27 14.17
N ASP A 192 20.87 13.06 14.13
CA ASP A 192 20.37 11.95 14.94
C ASP A 192 20.44 12.26 16.45
N ASP A 193 21.46 12.97 16.90
CA ASP A 193 21.60 13.35 18.30
C ASP A 193 20.69 14.53 18.68
N ASP A 194 20.46 15.47 17.76
CA ASP A 194 19.44 16.52 17.92
C ASP A 194 18.06 15.86 18.10
N SER A 195 17.77 14.82 17.30
CA SER A 195 16.47 14.13 17.37
C SER A 195 16.21 13.50 18.73
N LYS A 196 17.23 12.89 19.35
CA LYS A 196 17.14 12.29 20.70
C LYS A 196 16.96 13.37 21.77
N ALA A 197 17.73 14.45 21.72
CA ALA A 197 17.67 15.53 22.70
C ALA A 197 16.32 16.26 22.65
N ILE A 198 15.85 16.60 21.44
CA ILE A 198 14.55 17.23 21.20
C ILE A 198 13.42 16.30 21.64
N GLY A 199 13.46 15.02 21.23
CA GLY A 199 12.44 14.05 21.61
C GLY A 199 12.34 13.85 23.13
N THR A 200 13.48 13.79 23.82
CA THR A 200 13.54 13.69 25.29
C THR A 200 12.94 14.93 25.95
N TRP A 201 13.27 16.14 25.48
CA TRP A 201 12.69 17.37 26.03
C TRP A 201 11.18 17.49 25.78
N ILE A 202 10.71 17.17 24.56
CA ILE A 202 9.28 17.20 24.22
C ILE A 202 8.50 16.24 25.13
N TYR A 203 9.04 15.03 25.35
CA TYR A 203 8.37 14.04 26.17
C TYR A 203 8.32 14.45 27.66
N GLU A 204 9.44 14.92 28.21
CA GLU A 204 9.57 15.16 29.66
C GLU A 204 9.12 16.57 30.11
N LYS A 205 9.16 17.59 29.23
CA LYS A 205 9.03 19.01 29.63
C LYS A 205 8.05 19.87 28.82
N TYR A 206 7.70 19.52 27.59
CA TYR A 206 6.80 20.32 26.72
C TYR A 206 5.33 19.99 26.91
#